data_AF-A0A9Q0NLU4-F1
#
_entry.id   AF-A0A9Q0NLU4-F1
#
_cell.length_a   1.000
_cell.length_b   1.000
_cell.length_c   1.000
_cell.angle_alpha   90.00
_cell.angle_beta   90.00
_cell.angle_gamma   90.00
#
_symmetry.space_group_name_H-M   'P 1'
#
loop_
_entity.id
_entity.type
_entity.pdbx_description
1 polymer ?
#
loop_
_entity_poly.entity_id
_entity_poly.type
_entity_poly.pdbx_seq_one_letter_code
_entity_poly.pdbx_strand_id
1 'polypeptide(L)'
;MVLSTNVKASYLPYGVDFPFGTSGRCSNGLNIPDVIAELLGFENYIPPFGAGGCKDFMSGVNYASSAGGILEMTASLLGQRYTMDLQLYNHKIIASRIAKELGGADVASKYLGQCIYAVEMGYNDYLNNYNSEGYNSSKIYTPEQFAQLLVQTYETQLERLYGEGARKIAVFGLIRIGCMPSYIQMYGADNSSSVDKLNHEVQLFNNHLRGGG
;
A
#
# COMPACT_ATOMS: atom_id res chain seq x y z
N MET A 1 4.03 -7.34 -14.79
CA MET A 1 3.08 -8.39 -15.24
C MET A 1 1.69 -8.00 -14.74
N VAL A 2 0.65 -8.11 -15.58
CA VAL A 2 -0.73 -7.78 -15.17
C VAL A 2 -1.26 -8.89 -14.28
N LEU A 3 -1.75 -8.54 -13.09
CA LEU A 3 -2.31 -9.51 -12.14
C LEU A 3 -3.71 -9.96 -12.58
N SER A 4 -3.99 -11.26 -12.41
CA SER A 4 -5.34 -11.79 -12.54
C SER A 4 -6.13 -11.50 -11.26
N THR A 5 -6.88 -10.39 -11.27
CA THR A 5 -7.61 -9.88 -10.10
C THR A 5 -8.94 -9.24 -10.49
N ASN A 6 -9.88 -9.22 -9.54
CA ASN A 6 -11.18 -8.57 -9.66
C ASN A 6 -11.12 -7.06 -9.34
N VAL A 7 -10.04 -6.56 -8.76
CA VAL A 7 -9.90 -5.14 -8.35
C VAL A 7 -9.06 -4.32 -9.33
N LYS A 8 -9.46 -4.31 -10.60
CA LYS A 8 -8.80 -3.51 -11.62
C LYS A 8 -9.27 -2.05 -11.55
N ALA A 9 -8.40 -1.12 -11.91
CA ALA A 9 -8.72 0.29 -12.13
C ALA A 9 -8.22 0.77 -13.51
N SER A 10 -8.11 -0.17 -14.46
CA SER A 10 -7.64 0.08 -15.83
C SER A 10 -8.81 0.27 -16.82
N TYR A 11 -9.93 0.85 -16.36
CA TYR A 11 -11.15 1.09 -17.12
C TYR A 11 -11.87 2.35 -16.61
N LEU A 12 -12.72 2.98 -17.42
CA LEU A 12 -13.46 4.19 -17.03
C LEU A 12 -14.42 3.91 -15.85
N PRO A 13 -14.57 4.82 -14.87
CA PRO A 13 -14.12 6.22 -14.91
C PRO A 13 -12.69 6.46 -14.41
N TYR A 14 -11.94 5.42 -14.02
CA TYR A 14 -10.58 5.59 -13.49
C TYR A 14 -9.64 6.16 -14.56
N GLY A 15 -8.90 7.22 -14.20
CA GLY A 15 -8.00 7.91 -15.11
C GLY A 15 -8.66 8.90 -16.08
N VAL A 16 -9.93 9.27 -15.90
CA VAL A 16 -10.62 10.23 -16.79
C VAL A 16 -9.94 11.61 -16.86
N ASP A 17 -9.32 12.05 -15.77
CA ASP A 17 -8.57 13.31 -15.67
C ASP A 17 -7.04 13.08 -15.87
N PHE A 18 -6.61 11.84 -16.13
CA PHE A 18 -5.20 11.54 -16.33
C PHE A 18 -4.79 11.83 -17.78
N PRO A 19 -3.63 12.46 -18.04
CA PRO A 19 -3.25 12.93 -19.39
C PRO A 19 -3.23 11.85 -20.50
N PHE A 20 -3.11 10.58 -20.12
CA PHE A 20 -3.02 9.44 -21.03
C PHE A 20 -4.20 8.46 -20.91
N GLY A 21 -5.28 8.86 -20.24
CA GLY A 21 -6.48 8.03 -20.04
C GLY A 21 -6.34 7.02 -18.90
N THR A 22 -6.95 5.84 -19.03
CA THR A 22 -7.03 4.83 -17.95
C THR A 22 -5.64 4.47 -17.42
N SER A 23 -5.38 4.84 -16.17
CA SER A 23 -4.02 4.84 -15.63
C SER A 23 -3.72 3.65 -14.71
N GLY A 24 -4.72 2.82 -14.40
CA GLY A 24 -4.62 1.78 -13.37
C GLY A 24 -4.65 2.31 -11.94
N ARG A 25 -4.73 3.63 -11.75
CA ARG A 25 -4.86 4.28 -10.44
C ARG A 25 -6.32 4.28 -10.01
N CYS A 26 -6.59 3.99 -8.73
CA CYS A 26 -7.92 4.05 -8.14
C CYS A 26 -8.38 5.51 -7.90
N SER A 27 -8.27 6.36 -8.91
CA SER A 27 -8.60 7.79 -8.91
C SER A 27 -8.99 8.23 -10.32
N ASN A 28 -9.58 9.41 -10.47
CA ASN A 28 -9.76 10.03 -11.78
C ASN A 28 -8.42 10.45 -12.41
N GLY A 29 -7.37 10.64 -11.61
CA GLY A 29 -6.08 11.12 -12.09
C GLY A 29 -4.93 10.65 -11.21
N LEU A 30 -4.17 11.61 -10.68
CA LEU A 30 -3.03 11.38 -9.80
C LEU A 30 -3.46 10.78 -8.46
N ASN A 31 -2.58 9.97 -7.86
CA ASN A 31 -2.66 9.54 -6.47
C ASN A 31 -1.58 10.24 -5.62
N ILE A 32 -1.57 9.99 -4.30
CA ILE A 32 -0.65 10.65 -3.36
C ILE A 32 0.83 10.48 -3.79
N PRO A 33 1.33 9.27 -4.09
CA PRO A 33 2.69 9.10 -4.61
C PRO A 33 3.02 9.93 -5.86
N ASP A 34 2.09 10.09 -6.80
CA ASP A 34 2.34 10.90 -8.01
C ASP A 34 2.52 12.38 -7.66
N VAL A 35 1.64 12.92 -6.80
CA VAL A 35 1.73 14.32 -6.35
C VAL A 35 3.02 14.56 -5.60
N ILE A 36 3.45 13.60 -4.75
CA ILE A 36 4.75 13.67 -4.07
C ILE A 36 5.89 13.70 -5.09
N ALA A 37 5.85 12.86 -6.14
CA ALA A 37 6.88 12.84 -7.17
C ALA A 37 6.94 14.18 -7.93
N GLU A 38 5.81 14.76 -8.31
CA GLU A 38 5.75 16.08 -8.97
C GLU A 38 6.32 17.18 -8.09
N LEU A 39 5.96 17.22 -6.81
CA LEU A 39 6.48 18.21 -5.85
C LEU A 39 7.99 18.08 -5.60
N LEU A 40 8.54 16.87 -5.78
CA LEU A 40 9.98 16.60 -5.70
C LEU A 40 10.72 16.89 -7.02
N GLY A 41 10.01 17.32 -8.07
CA GLY A 41 10.59 17.69 -9.36
C GLY A 41 10.84 16.52 -10.31
N PHE A 42 10.19 15.38 -10.13
CA PHE A 42 10.26 14.29 -11.10
C PHE A 42 9.51 14.67 -12.38
N GLU A 43 10.18 14.54 -13.53
CA GLU A 43 9.60 14.86 -14.83
C GLU A 43 8.63 13.77 -15.34
N ASN A 44 8.74 12.54 -14.81
CA ASN A 44 7.95 11.39 -15.21
C ASN A 44 7.32 10.69 -14.01
N TYR A 45 6.17 10.06 -14.22
CA TYR A 45 5.54 9.22 -13.21
C TYR A 45 6.40 8.01 -12.88
N ILE A 46 6.38 7.60 -11.61
CA ILE A 46 7.13 6.45 -11.13
C ILE A 46 6.56 5.16 -11.73
N PRO A 47 7.37 4.33 -12.44
CA PRO A 47 6.86 3.15 -13.11
C PRO A 47 6.46 2.05 -12.11
N PRO A 48 5.39 1.28 -12.40
CA PRO A 48 5.04 0.14 -11.57
C PRO A 48 6.07 -0.99 -11.70
N PHE A 49 6.26 -1.76 -10.64
CA PHE A 49 7.15 -2.91 -10.65
C PHE A 49 6.76 -3.89 -11.76
N GLY A 50 7.75 -4.27 -12.58
CA GLY A 50 7.56 -5.17 -13.71
C GLY A 50 7.04 -4.51 -14.99
N ALA A 51 6.97 -3.18 -15.04
CA ALA A 51 6.85 -2.39 -16.26
C ALA A 51 8.11 -1.52 -16.43
N GLY A 52 9.18 -2.10 -16.99
CA GLY A 52 10.46 -1.41 -17.22
C GLY A 52 11.68 -2.32 -17.12
N GLY A 53 12.82 -1.84 -17.64
CA GLY A 53 14.15 -2.40 -17.45
C GLY A 53 14.88 -1.84 -16.23
N CYS A 54 16.07 -2.36 -15.89
CA CYS A 54 16.80 -1.95 -14.69
C CYS A 54 17.13 -0.44 -14.62
N LYS A 55 17.41 0.20 -15.76
CA LYS A 55 17.71 1.64 -15.82
C LYS A 55 16.51 2.51 -15.44
N ASP A 56 15.29 2.03 -15.75
CA ASP A 56 14.04 2.75 -15.48
C ASP A 56 13.74 2.82 -13.98
N PHE A 57 14.40 1.98 -13.18
CA PHE A 57 14.19 1.88 -11.73
C PHE A 57 15.16 2.72 -10.89
N MET A 58 16.18 3.32 -11.52
CA MET A 58 17.07 4.27 -10.84
C MET A 58 16.29 5.54 -10.45
N SER A 59 15.29 5.95 -11.22
CA SER A 59 14.40 7.07 -10.87
C SER A 59 13.24 6.68 -9.94
N GLY A 60 13.22 5.46 -9.41
CA GLY A 60 12.18 4.98 -8.49
C GLY A 60 11.29 3.88 -9.08
N VAL A 61 10.53 3.22 -8.20
CA VAL A 61 9.64 2.10 -8.54
C VAL A 61 8.40 2.15 -7.66
N ASN A 62 7.23 1.91 -8.25
CA ASN A 62 5.98 1.76 -7.54
C ASN A 62 5.64 0.26 -7.36
N TYR A 63 5.67 -0.23 -6.12
CA TYR A 63 5.35 -1.63 -5.80
C TYR A 63 3.88 -1.85 -5.44
N ALA A 64 3.08 -0.79 -5.35
CA ALA A 64 1.72 -0.85 -4.83
C ALA A 64 0.80 -1.74 -5.68
N SER A 65 -0.20 -2.32 -5.02
CA SER A 65 -1.19 -3.20 -5.60
C SER A 65 -2.54 -2.91 -4.96
N SER A 66 -3.61 -2.76 -5.75
CA SER A 66 -4.93 -2.32 -5.27
C SER A 66 -5.52 -3.20 -4.15
N ALA A 67 -5.29 -4.51 -4.21
CA ALA A 67 -5.68 -5.48 -3.16
C ALA A 67 -4.52 -5.84 -2.21
N GLY A 68 -3.46 -5.04 -2.16
CA GLY A 68 -2.36 -5.24 -1.23
C GLY A 68 -2.82 -5.07 0.22
N GLY A 69 -2.25 -5.86 1.11
CA GLY A 69 -2.49 -5.78 2.55
C GLY A 69 -1.23 -6.11 3.35
N ILE A 70 -1.28 -5.80 4.64
CA ILE A 70 -0.22 -6.14 5.61
C ILE A 70 -0.16 -7.66 5.77
N LEU A 71 -1.31 -8.32 5.91
CA LEU A 71 -1.39 -9.76 6.12
C LEU A 71 -1.44 -10.54 4.80
N GLU A 72 -0.82 -11.72 4.79
CA GLU A 72 -0.77 -12.59 3.61
C GLU A 72 -2.15 -13.11 3.17
N MET A 73 -3.14 -13.15 4.06
CA MET A 73 -4.50 -13.58 3.72
C MET A 73 -5.38 -12.46 3.17
N THR A 74 -5.01 -11.20 3.40
CA THR A 74 -5.84 -10.04 3.08
C THR A 74 -6.17 -9.97 1.60
N ALA A 75 -7.45 -9.87 1.23
CA ALA A 75 -7.95 -9.80 -0.14
C ALA A 75 -7.64 -11.02 -1.04
N SER A 76 -7.26 -12.16 -0.48
CA SER A 76 -7.01 -13.41 -1.24
C SER A 76 -8.18 -13.88 -2.10
N LEU A 77 -9.43 -13.61 -1.70
CA LEU A 77 -10.64 -13.98 -2.43
C LEU A 77 -10.88 -13.10 -3.68
N LEU A 78 -10.13 -12.00 -3.83
CA LEU A 78 -10.21 -11.09 -4.97
C LEU A 78 -9.21 -11.43 -6.09
N GLY A 79 -8.44 -12.51 -5.94
CA GLY A 79 -7.46 -12.99 -6.89
C GLY A 79 -6.02 -12.63 -6.52
N GLN A 80 -5.15 -12.49 -7.52
CA GLN A 80 -3.74 -12.17 -7.32
C GLN A 80 -3.55 -10.74 -6.81
N ARG A 81 -2.61 -10.55 -5.88
CA ARG A 81 -2.18 -9.24 -5.37
C ARG A 81 -0.73 -9.29 -4.93
N TYR A 82 -0.10 -8.13 -4.82
CA TYR A 82 1.16 -8.00 -4.08
C TYR A 82 0.86 -7.51 -2.65
N THR A 83 0.91 -8.44 -1.69
CA THR A 83 0.90 -8.14 -0.24
C THR A 83 2.16 -7.34 0.12
N MET A 84 2.20 -6.72 1.30
CA MET A 84 3.37 -5.95 1.74
C MET A 84 4.64 -6.80 1.68
N ASP A 85 4.59 -8.08 2.09
CA ASP A 85 5.71 -9.00 1.98
C ASP A 85 6.18 -9.25 0.55
N LEU A 86 5.26 -9.40 -0.40
CA LEU A 86 5.60 -9.54 -1.81
C LEU A 86 6.17 -8.23 -2.40
N GLN A 87 5.68 -7.08 -1.95
CA GLN A 87 6.22 -5.78 -2.35
C GLN A 87 7.66 -5.61 -1.83
N LEU A 88 7.95 -6.02 -0.60
CA LEU A 88 9.31 -6.06 -0.04
C LEU A 88 10.22 -7.04 -0.78
N TYR A 89 9.71 -8.21 -1.15
CA TYR A 89 10.45 -9.16 -1.98
C TYR A 89 10.81 -8.55 -3.34
N ASN A 90 9.85 -7.89 -3.99
CA ASN A 90 10.08 -7.17 -5.23
C ASN A 90 11.08 -6.02 -5.05
N HIS A 91 11.04 -5.31 -3.92
CA HIS A 91 12.02 -4.28 -3.60
C HIS A 91 13.43 -4.86 -3.49
N LYS A 92 13.60 -6.00 -2.81
CA LYS A 92 14.90 -6.68 -2.70
C LYS A 92 15.49 -7.08 -4.06
N ILE A 93 14.65 -7.48 -5.01
CA ILE A 93 15.08 -7.72 -6.39
C ILE A 93 15.64 -6.44 -7.02
N ILE A 94 14.96 -5.30 -6.84
CA ILE A 94 15.42 -4.01 -7.35
C ILE A 94 16.70 -3.55 -6.66
N ALA A 95 16.78 -3.64 -5.33
CA ALA A 95 17.99 -3.32 -4.56
C ALA A 95 19.20 -4.15 -5.05
N SER A 96 19.00 -5.44 -5.31
CA SER A 96 20.05 -6.31 -5.85
C SER A 96 20.50 -5.89 -7.27
N ARG A 97 19.56 -5.44 -8.11
CA ARG A 97 19.88 -4.91 -9.45
C ARG A 97 20.65 -3.59 -9.35
N ILE A 98 20.23 -2.68 -8.48
CA ILE A 98 20.93 -1.43 -8.20
C ILE A 98 22.35 -1.72 -7.70
N ALA A 99 22.52 -2.69 -6.80
CA ALA A 99 23.85 -3.12 -6.33
C ALA A 99 24.73 -3.62 -7.47
N LYS A 100 24.18 -4.37 -8.42
CA LYS A 100 24.92 -4.82 -9.60
C LYS A 100 25.34 -3.64 -10.50
N GLU A 101 24.44 -2.69 -10.74
CA GLU A 101 24.72 -1.52 -11.59
C GLU A 101 25.70 -0.53 -10.94
N LEU A 102 25.61 -0.33 -9.62
CA LEU A 102 26.47 0.61 -8.87
C LEU A 102 27.77 -0.02 -8.37
N GLY A 103 28.01 -1.30 -8.63
CA GLY A 103 29.27 -1.98 -8.32
C GLY A 103 29.42 -2.48 -6.88
N GLY A 104 28.32 -2.66 -6.14
CA GLY A 104 28.36 -3.30 -4.82
C GLY A 104 27.18 -2.97 -3.91
N ALA A 105 26.97 -3.81 -2.89
CA ALA A 105 25.90 -3.66 -1.91
C ALA A 105 26.05 -2.39 -1.06
N ASP A 106 27.27 -2.01 -0.67
CA ASP A 106 27.52 -0.84 0.17
C ASP A 106 27.17 0.47 -0.55
N VAL A 107 27.50 0.56 -1.84
CA VAL A 107 27.18 1.73 -2.67
C VAL A 107 25.67 1.81 -2.91
N ALA A 108 25.02 0.67 -3.19
CA ALA A 108 23.57 0.62 -3.32
C ALA A 108 22.84 0.97 -2.02
N SER A 109 23.31 0.50 -0.86
CA SER A 109 22.71 0.85 0.43
C SER A 109 22.74 2.36 0.69
N LYS A 110 23.87 3.01 0.39
CA LYS A 110 23.98 4.49 0.45
C LYS A 110 23.02 5.19 -0.50
N TYR A 111 22.90 4.67 -1.72
CA TYR A 111 21.99 5.20 -2.73
C TYR A 111 20.51 5.07 -2.31
N LEU A 112 20.09 3.88 -1.88
CA LEU A 112 18.75 3.60 -1.36
C LEU A 112 18.43 4.46 -0.13
N GLY A 113 19.42 4.76 0.70
CA GLY A 113 19.27 5.69 1.83
C GLY A 113 18.93 7.13 1.44
N GLN A 114 19.13 7.52 0.18
CA GLN A 114 18.74 8.82 -0.34
C GLN A 114 17.29 8.84 -0.84
N CYS A 115 16.75 7.70 -1.24
CA CYS A 115 15.37 7.54 -1.72
C CYS A 115 14.34 7.85 -0.63
N ILE A 116 13.15 8.26 -1.07
CA ILE A 116 11.97 8.44 -0.23
C ILE A 116 11.03 7.26 -0.46
N TYR A 117 10.60 6.62 0.62
CA TYR A 117 9.67 5.50 0.60
C TYR A 117 8.35 5.96 1.18
N ALA A 118 7.32 6.06 0.35
CA ALA A 118 5.95 6.34 0.79
C ALA A 118 5.19 5.01 0.91
N VAL A 119 4.70 4.69 2.11
CA VAL A 119 4.03 3.42 2.39
C VAL A 119 2.65 3.67 2.97
N GLU A 120 1.63 3.18 2.28
CA GLU A 120 0.23 3.23 2.69
C GLU A 120 -0.36 1.82 2.60
N MET A 121 -0.71 1.23 3.75
CA MET A 121 -1.21 -0.14 3.86
C MET A 121 -2.18 -0.25 5.04
N GLY A 122 -3.08 -1.23 5.00
CA GLY A 122 -4.01 -1.53 6.11
C GLY A 122 -5.49 -1.41 5.74
N TYR A 123 -5.85 -0.65 4.70
CA TYR A 123 -7.25 -0.54 4.24
C TYR A 123 -7.85 -1.91 3.91
N ASN A 124 -7.18 -2.70 3.06
CA ASN A 124 -7.69 -4.01 2.69
C ASN A 124 -7.72 -4.99 3.87
N ASP A 125 -6.88 -4.82 4.88
CA ASP A 125 -6.88 -5.70 6.06
C ASP A 125 -8.16 -5.53 6.89
N TYR A 126 -8.77 -4.34 6.89
CA TYR A 126 -10.10 -4.15 7.46
C TYR A 126 -11.20 -4.55 6.50
N LEU A 127 -11.07 -4.18 5.22
CA LEU A 127 -12.17 -4.20 4.26
C LEU A 127 -12.35 -5.56 3.58
N ASN A 128 -11.24 -6.14 3.16
CA ASN A 128 -11.16 -7.39 2.42
C ASN A 128 -10.52 -8.48 3.28
N ASN A 129 -10.75 -8.40 4.59
CA ASN A 129 -10.34 -9.40 5.57
C ASN A 129 -11.20 -9.28 6.85
N TYR A 130 -10.89 -8.39 7.80
CA TYR A 130 -11.55 -8.36 9.11
C TYR A 130 -13.09 -8.23 9.07
N ASN A 131 -13.61 -7.27 8.30
CA ASN A 131 -15.05 -7.01 8.21
C ASN A 131 -15.76 -7.76 7.08
N SER A 132 -15.05 -8.65 6.38
CA SER A 132 -15.59 -9.39 5.24
C SER A 132 -16.02 -10.80 5.65
N GLU A 133 -17.23 -11.20 5.27
CA GLU A 133 -17.83 -12.49 5.66
C GLU A 133 -17.05 -13.72 5.15
N GLY A 134 -16.27 -13.57 4.08
CA GLY A 134 -15.44 -14.63 3.51
C GLY A 134 -14.21 -14.97 4.35
N TYR A 135 -13.96 -14.25 5.44
CA TYR A 135 -12.81 -14.41 6.31
C TYR A 135 -13.24 -14.66 7.75
N ASN A 136 -12.37 -15.32 8.53
CA ASN A 136 -12.63 -15.62 9.93
C ASN A 136 -11.99 -14.63 10.90
N SER A 137 -11.32 -13.58 10.42
CA SER A 137 -10.50 -12.70 11.27
C SER A 137 -11.31 -12.01 12.37
N SER A 138 -12.51 -11.51 12.10
CA SER A 138 -13.40 -10.94 13.13
C SER A 138 -14.05 -11.98 14.06
N LYS A 139 -13.97 -13.27 13.73
CA LYS A 139 -14.38 -14.37 14.63
C LYS A 139 -13.24 -14.82 15.54
N ILE A 140 -12.00 -14.56 15.14
CA ILE A 140 -10.78 -14.99 15.86
C ILE A 140 -10.26 -13.86 16.75
N TYR A 141 -10.31 -12.62 16.29
CA TYR A 141 -9.73 -11.46 16.96
C TYR A 141 -10.80 -10.44 17.31
N THR A 142 -10.64 -9.80 18.47
CA THR A 142 -11.34 -8.54 18.77
C THR A 142 -10.73 -7.40 17.93
N PRO A 143 -11.42 -6.23 17.80
CA PRO A 143 -10.87 -5.08 17.08
C PRO A 143 -9.47 -4.66 17.55
N GLU A 144 -9.26 -4.65 18.87
CA GLU A 144 -8.00 -4.29 19.50
C GLU A 144 -6.89 -5.30 19.16
N GLN A 145 -7.18 -6.60 19.28
CA GLN A 145 -6.24 -7.67 18.96
C GLN A 145 -5.86 -7.66 17.48
N PHE A 146 -6.82 -7.37 16.60
CA PHE A 146 -6.56 -7.29 15.17
C PHE A 146 -5.71 -6.07 14.83
N ALA A 147 -6.01 -4.89 15.40
CA ALA A 147 -5.19 -3.70 15.22
C ALA A 147 -3.75 -3.93 15.68
N GLN A 148 -3.56 -4.56 16.85
CA GLN A 148 -2.24 -4.90 17.38
C GLN A 148 -1.50 -5.89 16.46
N LEU A 149 -2.18 -6.94 15.97
CA LEU A 149 -1.61 -7.89 15.01
C LEU A 149 -1.11 -7.19 13.75
N LEU A 150 -1.91 -6.28 13.18
CA LEU A 150 -1.54 -5.51 12.00
C LEU A 150 -0.31 -4.65 12.24
N VAL A 151 -0.28 -3.89 13.34
CA VAL A 151 0.84 -2.99 13.63
C VAL A 151 2.13 -3.79 13.89
N GLN A 152 2.10 -4.85 14.68
CA GLN A 152 3.29 -5.68 14.93
C GLN A 152 3.85 -6.32 13.65
N THR A 153 2.95 -6.79 12.78
CA THR A 153 3.35 -7.35 11.48
C THR A 153 3.95 -6.25 10.59
N TYR A 154 3.33 -5.07 10.58
CA TYR A 154 3.75 -3.96 9.75
C TYR A 154 5.08 -3.36 10.21
N GLU A 155 5.31 -3.25 11.51
CA GLU A 155 6.59 -2.87 12.11
C GLU A 155 7.71 -3.80 11.63
N THR A 156 7.52 -5.13 11.73
CA THR A 156 8.49 -6.12 11.23
C THR A 156 8.78 -5.94 9.73
N GLN A 157 7.75 -5.64 8.94
CA GLN A 157 7.87 -5.39 7.50
C GLN A 157 8.64 -4.08 7.21
N LEU A 158 8.39 -3.02 7.98
CA LEU A 158 9.10 -1.74 7.88
C LEU A 158 10.56 -1.85 8.34
N GLU A 159 10.84 -2.63 9.39
CA GLU A 159 12.20 -2.95 9.82
C GLU A 159 12.98 -3.70 8.73
N ARG A 160 12.33 -4.64 8.02
CA ARG A 160 12.92 -5.31 6.86
C ARG A 160 13.23 -4.31 5.74
N LEU A 161 12.33 -3.38 5.45
CA LEU A 161 12.57 -2.32 4.47
C LEU A 161 13.79 -1.46 4.86
N TYR A 162 13.88 -1.10 6.14
CA TYR A 162 15.02 -0.37 6.70
C TYR A 162 16.33 -1.19 6.59
N GLY A 163 16.27 -2.49 6.87
CA GLY A 163 17.40 -3.42 6.74
C GLY A 163 17.94 -3.52 5.30
N GLU A 164 17.09 -3.34 4.30
CA GLU A 164 17.46 -3.35 2.88
C GLU A 164 17.96 -1.98 2.36
N GLY A 165 18.18 -1.01 3.26
CA GLY A 165 18.85 0.27 2.96
C GLY A 165 17.95 1.50 2.95
N ALA A 166 16.63 1.35 3.12
CA ALA A 166 15.72 2.48 3.23
C ALA A 166 16.01 3.32 4.48
N ARG A 167 16.00 4.66 4.35
CA ARG A 167 16.24 5.57 5.49
C ARG A 167 15.18 6.65 5.67
N LYS A 168 14.48 7.03 4.60
CA LYS A 168 13.40 8.04 4.65
C LYS A 168 12.08 7.35 4.34
N ILE A 169 11.40 6.88 5.38
CA ILE A 169 10.15 6.12 5.25
C ILE A 169 8.99 6.96 5.79
N ALA A 170 8.09 7.37 4.92
CA ALA A 170 6.84 8.02 5.26
C ALA A 170 5.73 6.97 5.33
N VAL A 171 5.24 6.71 6.54
CA VAL A 171 4.17 5.74 6.82
C VAL A 171 2.85 6.49 7.00
N PHE A 172 1.87 6.21 6.15
CA PHE A 172 0.56 6.86 6.19
C PHE A 172 -0.42 6.03 7.03
N GLY A 173 -1.10 6.70 7.95
CA GLY A 173 -2.21 6.10 8.70
C GLY A 173 -3.49 6.02 7.85
N LEU A 174 -4.46 5.26 8.33
CA LEU A 174 -5.74 5.05 7.65
C LEU A 174 -6.67 6.25 7.85
N ILE A 175 -7.37 6.67 6.79
CA ILE A 175 -8.45 7.65 6.91
C ILE A 175 -9.73 7.00 7.48
N ARG A 176 -10.75 7.82 7.75
CA ARG A 176 -12.08 7.37 8.19
C ARG A 176 -12.80 6.58 7.10
N ILE A 177 -12.57 5.27 7.05
CA ILE A 177 -13.13 4.37 6.04
C ILE A 177 -14.66 4.27 6.11
N GLY A 178 -15.27 4.46 7.29
CA GLY A 178 -16.72 4.43 7.47
C GLY A 178 -17.45 5.55 6.73
N CYS A 179 -16.73 6.58 6.26
CA CYS A 179 -17.29 7.65 5.43
C CYS A 179 -17.32 7.32 3.93
N MET A 180 -16.74 6.19 3.50
CA MET A 180 -16.73 5.84 2.08
C MET A 180 -18.12 5.38 1.62
N PRO A 181 -18.61 5.86 0.45
CA PRO A 181 -19.95 5.53 -0.03
C PRO A 181 -20.24 4.03 -0.14
N SER A 182 -19.26 3.23 -0.57
CA SER A 182 -19.40 1.77 -0.67
C SER A 182 -19.66 1.11 0.69
N TYR A 183 -19.08 1.63 1.77
CA TYR A 183 -19.27 1.08 3.11
C TYR A 183 -20.55 1.56 3.75
N ILE A 184 -20.94 2.80 3.52
CA ILE A 184 -22.27 3.29 3.90
C ILE A 184 -23.35 2.44 3.21
N GLN A 185 -23.17 2.11 1.93
CA GLN A 185 -24.10 1.25 1.20
C GLN A 185 -24.14 -0.18 1.76
N MET A 186 -22.99 -0.74 2.14
CA MET A 186 -22.89 -2.14 2.60
C MET A 186 -23.35 -2.34 4.05
N TYR A 187 -23.01 -1.42 4.95
CA TYR A 187 -23.22 -1.58 6.40
C TYR A 187 -24.32 -0.66 6.95
N GLY A 188 -24.81 0.31 6.17
CA GLY A 188 -25.69 1.36 6.63
C GLY A 188 -24.93 2.48 7.35
N ALA A 189 -25.47 3.70 7.30
CA ALA A 189 -24.93 4.83 8.04
C ALA A 189 -25.59 4.94 9.43
N ASP A 190 -24.77 5.27 10.42
CA ASP A 190 -25.22 5.71 11.74
C ASP A 190 -25.71 7.17 11.70
N ASN A 191 -26.12 7.72 12.84
CA ASN A 191 -26.54 9.12 12.96
C ASN A 191 -25.46 10.13 12.52
N SER A 192 -24.20 9.70 12.48
CA SER A 192 -23.06 10.48 11.99
C SER A 192 -22.97 10.58 10.45
N SER A 193 -23.90 9.94 9.72
CA SER A 193 -23.81 9.74 8.26
C SER A 193 -22.57 8.95 7.83
N SER A 194 -22.06 8.09 8.71
CA SER A 194 -20.92 7.20 8.46
C SER A 194 -21.09 5.89 9.22
N VAL A 195 -20.26 4.89 8.91
CA VAL A 195 -20.20 3.64 9.67
C VAL A 195 -19.23 3.81 10.84
N ASP A 196 -19.74 4.17 12.02
CA ASP A 196 -18.92 4.56 13.18
C ASP A 196 -18.04 3.42 13.66
N LYS A 197 -18.56 2.19 13.61
CA LYS A 197 -17.80 0.96 13.93
C LYS A 197 -16.50 0.88 13.13
N LEU A 198 -16.57 1.04 11.80
CA LEU A 198 -15.38 0.94 10.93
C LEU A 198 -14.38 2.06 11.22
N ASN A 199 -14.90 3.27 11.49
CA ASN A 199 -14.06 4.41 11.87
C ASN A 199 -13.35 4.21 13.21
N HIS A 200 -14.00 3.55 14.17
CA HIS A 200 -13.38 3.20 15.45
C HIS A 200 -12.26 2.16 15.25
N GLU A 201 -12.51 1.10 14.50
CA GLU A 201 -11.55 0.02 14.24
C GLU A 201 -10.24 0.53 13.62
N VAL A 202 -10.32 1.40 12.60
CA VAL A 202 -9.11 1.99 11.99
C VAL A 202 -8.40 3.00 12.89
N GLN A 203 -9.13 3.64 13.82
CA GLN A 203 -8.51 4.51 14.82
C GLN A 203 -7.65 3.73 15.81
N LEU A 204 -8.05 2.51 16.18
CA LEU A 204 -7.21 1.62 17.01
C LEU A 204 -5.88 1.36 16.31
N PHE A 205 -5.90 0.99 15.02
CA PHE A 205 -4.68 0.82 14.22
C PHE A 205 -3.82 2.09 14.19
N ASN A 206 -4.42 3.24 13.90
CA ASN A 206 -3.69 4.51 13.85
C ASN A 206 -3.07 4.91 15.20
N ASN A 207 -3.75 4.60 16.31
CA ASN A 207 -3.25 4.90 17.65
C ASN A 207 -2.04 4.01 17.97
N HIS A 208 -2.12 2.70 17.68
CA HIS A 208 -1.01 1.77 17.83
C HIS A 208 0.18 2.16 16.93
N LEU A 209 -0.09 2.53 15.67
CA LEU A 209 0.95 2.95 14.72
C LEU A 209 1.73 4.19 15.18
N ARG A 210 1.09 5.11 15.93
CA ARG A 210 1.76 6.29 16.51
C ARG A 210 2.48 6.01 17.82
N GLY A 211 2.07 4.96 18.53
CA GLY A 211 2.53 4.62 19.87
C GLY A 211 3.65 3.58 19.93
N GLY A 212 4.04 2.99 18.80
CA GLY A 212 5.19 2.09 18.69
C GLY A 212 6.51 2.84 18.87
N GLY A 213 7.02 2.83 20.10
CA GLY A 213 8.35 3.28 20.50
C GLY A 213 9.01 2.25 21.39
#